data_AF-A0A257VE34-F1
#
_entry.id   AF-A0A257VE34-F1
#
_cell.length_a   1.000
_cell.length_b   1.000
_cell.length_c   1.000
_cell.angle_alpha   90.00
_cell.angle_beta   90.00
_cell.angle_gamma   90.00
#
_symmetry.space_group_name_H-M   'P 1'
#
loop_
_entity.id
_entity.type
_entity.pdbx_description
1 polymer ?
#
loop_
_entity_poly.entity_id
_entity_poly.type
_entity_poly.pdbx_seq_one_letter_code
_entity_poly.pdbx_strand_id
1 'polypeptide(L)'
;MNSPSPARIRSRVLLVESDPWDAGLVQEALDELEEQQYRKLLPWQMELYHAETLAEALAALEQEAFDIILLNLDLTDSQAL
;
A
#
# COMPACT_ATOMS: atom_id res chain seq x y z
N MET A 1 30.29 19.30 4.52
CA MET A 1 29.95 18.11 5.33
C MET A 1 28.59 17.63 4.85
N ASN A 2 28.53 16.51 4.13
CA ASN A 2 27.25 15.91 3.74
C ASN A 2 26.73 15.14 4.95
N SER A 3 25.73 15.69 5.62
CA SER A 3 24.99 14.94 6.65
C SER A 3 24.38 13.70 5.99
N PRO A 4 24.43 12.52 6.63
CA PRO A 4 23.71 11.36 6.13
C PRO A 4 22.21 11.69 6.09
N SER A 5 21.57 11.46 4.96
CA SER A 5 20.11 11.54 4.86
C SER A 5 19.52 10.57 5.89
N PRO A 6 18.52 10.96 6.70
CA PRO A 6 17.92 10.06 7.67
C PRO A 6 17.44 8.79 6.97
N ALA A 7 17.71 7.63 7.57
CA ALA A 7 17.22 6.35 7.06
C ALA A 7 15.70 6.45 6.93
N ARG A 8 15.19 6.33 5.69
CA ARG A 8 13.75 6.32 5.43
C ARG A 8 13.18 5.02 5.98
N ILE A 9 12.09 5.14 6.73
CA ILE A 9 11.31 3.96 7.14
C ILE A 9 10.65 3.44 5.87
N ARG A 10 10.88 2.18 5.53
CA ARG A 10 10.11 1.51 4.48
C ARG A 10 8.85 0.93 5.11
N SER A 11 7.69 1.31 4.59
CA SER A 11 6.39 0.81 5.00
C SER A 11 5.83 -0.08 3.91
N ARG A 12 5.42 -1.29 4.29
CA ARG A 12 4.81 -2.26 3.39
C ARG A 12 3.30 -2.10 3.46
N VAL A 13 2.67 -1.81 2.34
CA VAL A 13 1.24 -1.57 2.23
C VAL A 13 0.60 -2.69 1.43
N LEU A 14 -0.44 -3.30 1.98
CA LEU A 14 -1.33 -4.21 1.25
C LEU A 14 -2.60 -3.46 0.86
N LEU A 15 -2.85 -3.31 -0.44
CA LEU A 15 -4.10 -2.82 -1.00
C LEU A 15 -4.95 -4.01 -1.44
N VAL A 16 -6.19 -4.06 -0.95
CA VAL A 16 -7.19 -5.06 -1.35
C VAL A 16 -8.32 -4.34 -2.08
N GLU A 17 -8.31 -4.42 -3.40
CA GLU A 17 -9.24 -3.71 -4.27
C GLU A 17 -9.49 -4.54 -5.53
N SER A 18 -10.76 -4.86 -5.80
CA SER A 18 -11.16 -5.68 -6.95
C SER A 18 -11.35 -4.90 -8.24
N ASP A 19 -11.60 -3.58 -8.15
CA ASP A 19 -11.70 -2.73 -9.34
C ASP A 19 -10.31 -2.20 -9.74
N PRO A 20 -9.82 -2.51 -10.95
CA PRO A 20 -8.48 -2.13 -11.36
C PRO A 20 -8.30 -0.61 -11.56
N TRP A 21 -9.39 0.15 -11.74
CA TRP A 21 -9.30 1.60 -11.87
C TRP A 21 -9.15 2.23 -10.49
N ASP A 22 -9.93 1.80 -9.51
CA ASP A 22 -9.79 2.25 -8.12
C ASP A 22 -8.41 1.86 -7.55
N ALA A 23 -7.92 0.66 -7.86
CA ALA A 23 -6.57 0.25 -7.48
C ALA A 23 -5.50 1.17 -8.11
N GLY A 24 -5.69 1.53 -9.38
CA GLY A 24 -4.84 2.47 -10.10
C GLY A 24 -4.83 3.87 -9.47
N LEU A 25 -6.01 4.39 -9.09
CA LEU A 25 -6.13 5.69 -8.42
C LEU A 25 -5.39 5.73 -7.07
N VAL A 26 -5.45 4.65 -6.30
CA VAL A 26 -4.71 4.54 -5.03
C VAL A 26 -3.20 4.50 -5.29
N GLN A 27 -2.75 3.72 -6.28
CA GLN A 27 -1.34 3.68 -6.68
C GLN A 27 -0.84 5.07 -7.11
N GLU A 28 -1.58 5.78 -7.96
CA GLU A 28 -1.24 7.14 -8.40
C GLU A 28 -1.14 8.10 -7.21
N ALA A 29 -2.11 8.07 -6.28
CA ALA A 29 -2.08 8.91 -5.09
C ALA A 29 -0.87 8.61 -4.18
N LEU A 30 -0.48 7.33 -4.06
CA LEU A 30 0.71 6.94 -3.29
C LEU A 30 2.00 7.38 -3.99
N ASP A 31 2.08 7.25 -5.32
CA ASP A 31 3.23 7.69 -6.10
C ASP A 31 3.41 9.22 -6.04
N GLU A 32 2.31 9.97 -6.12
CA GLU A 32 2.31 11.43 -5.92
C GLU A 32 2.89 11.80 -4.55
N LEU A 33 2.49 11.10 -3.48
CA LEU A 33 3.03 11.33 -2.13
C LEU A 33 4.55 11.08 -2.02
N GLU A 34 5.11 10.19 -2.85
CA GLU A 34 6.55 9.93 -2.90
C GLU A 34 7.35 10.98 -3.69
N GLU A 35 6.68 11.80 -4.50
CA GLU A 35 7.32 12.81 -5.33
C GLU A 35 8.11 13.84 -4.49
N GLN A 36 9.15 14.39 -5.11
CA GLN A 36 10.08 15.32 -4.45
C GLN A 36 9.41 16.55 -3.83
N GLN A 37 8.26 16.97 -4.37
CA GLN A 37 7.51 18.10 -3.84
C GLN A 37 6.85 17.79 -2.48
N TYR A 38 6.43 16.54 -2.26
CA TYR A 38 5.78 16.08 -1.02
C TYR A 38 6.73 15.28 -0.10
N ARG A 39 7.96 14.98 -0.54
CA ARG A 39 9.01 14.29 0.24
C ARG A 39 9.34 14.85 1.62
N LYS A 40 8.95 16.09 1.92
CA LYS A 40 9.11 16.70 3.26
C LYS A 40 7.95 16.37 4.20
N LEU A 41 6.81 15.95 3.67
CA LEU A 41 5.60 15.64 4.42
C LEU A 41 5.63 14.22 4.98
N LEU A 42 6.31 13.29 4.29
CA LEU A 42 6.38 11.89 4.70
C LEU A 42 7.84 11.42 4.81
N PRO A 43 8.27 10.90 5.99
CA PRO A 43 9.61 10.38 6.18
C PRO A 43 9.82 8.98 5.58
N TRP A 44 8.80 8.41 4.93
CA TRP A 44 8.73 6.98 4.61
C TRP A 44 8.77 6.74 3.10
N GLN A 45 9.19 5.54 2.72
CA GLN A 45 9.06 4.98 1.37
C GLN A 45 8.02 3.86 1.45
N MET A 46 7.08 3.83 0.52
CA MET A 46 5.98 2.88 0.45
C MET A 46 6.32 1.76 -0.53
N GLU A 47 6.07 0.52 -0.14
CA GLU A 47 6.10 -0.64 -1.03
C GLU A 47 4.68 -1.19 -1.10
N LEU A 48 4.02 -1.01 -2.25
CA LEU A 48 2.64 -1.43 -2.44
C LEU A 48 2.57 -2.87 -2.97
N TYR A 49 1.71 -3.66 -2.32
CA TYR A 49 1.27 -4.97 -2.77
C TYR A 49 -0.23 -4.90 -3.02
N HIS A 50 -0.69 -5.35 -4.18
CA HIS A 50 -2.10 -5.33 -4.56
C HIS A 50 -2.65 -6.76 -4.60
N ALA A 51 -3.80 -6.94 -3.97
CA ALA A 51 -4.63 -8.14 -4.04
C ALA A 51 -6.00 -7.76 -4.59
N GLU A 52 -6.53 -8.54 -5.53
CA GLU A 52 -7.85 -8.29 -6.14
C GLU A 52 -8.99 -8.89 -5.32
N THR A 53 -8.67 -9.87 -4.46
CA THR A 53 -9.64 -10.60 -3.64
C THR A 53 -9.23 -10.65 -2.17
N LEU A 54 -10.21 -10.85 -1.28
CA LEU A 54 -9.92 -11.05 0.13
C LEU A 54 -9.13 -12.34 0.36
N ALA A 55 -9.41 -13.40 -0.41
CA ALA A 55 -8.66 -14.64 -0.36
C ALA A 55 -7.16 -14.44 -0.68
N GLU A 56 -6.84 -13.66 -1.70
CA GLU A 56 -5.45 -13.32 -2.04
C GLU A 56 -4.78 -12.50 -0.93
N ALA A 57 -5.50 -11.53 -0.36
CA ALA A 57 -5.00 -10.73 0.75
C ALA A 57 -4.66 -11.59 1.98
N LEU A 58 -5.53 -12.54 2.34
CA LEU A 58 -5.30 -13.48 3.44
C LEU A 58 -4.09 -14.38 3.15
N ALA A 59 -3.96 -14.91 1.93
CA ALA A 59 -2.81 -15.73 1.54
C ALA A 59 -1.49 -14.94 1.60
N ALA A 60 -1.51 -13.64 1.30
CA ALA A 60 -0.36 -12.77 1.45
C ALA A 60 -0.01 -12.51 2.92
N LEU A 61 -1.02 -12.27 3.77
CA LEU A 61 -0.86 -12.04 5.21
C LEU A 61 -0.32 -13.27 5.97
N GLU A 62 -0.56 -14.48 5.47
CA GLU A 62 0.02 -15.70 6.01
C GLU A 62 1.53 -15.82 5.75
N GLN A 63 2.03 -15.20 4.67
CA GLN A 63 3.43 -15.31 4.24
C GLN A 63 4.27 -14.13 4.72
N GLU A 64 3.69 -12.94 4.76
CA GLU A 64 4.41 -11.70 4.98
C GLU A 64 3.66 -10.73 5.90
N ALA A 65 4.42 -9.90 6.63
CA ALA A 65 3.85 -8.84 7.46
C ALA A 65 3.74 -7.54 6.66
N PHE A 66 2.60 -6.86 6.82
CA PHE A 66 2.33 -5.54 6.28
C PHE A 66 2.14 -4.53 7.41
N ASP A 67 2.61 -3.30 7.23
CA ASP A 67 2.47 -2.23 8.21
C ASP A 67 1.10 -1.56 8.12
N ILE A 68 0.54 -1.53 6.91
CA ILE A 68 -0.72 -0.87 6.58
C ILE A 68 -1.52 -1.79 5.65
N ILE A 69 -2.81 -1.89 5.90
CA ILE A 69 -3.77 -2.58 5.02
C ILE A 69 -4.82 -1.56 4.60
N LEU A 70 -4.96 -1.35 3.29
CA LEU A 70 -6.02 -0.57 2.66
C LEU A 70 -7.05 -1.57 2.12
N LEU A 71 -8.21 -1.65 2.75
CA LEU A 71 -9.21 -2.68 2.47
C LEU A 71 -10.47 -2.05 1.86
N ASN A 72 -10.80 -2.42 0.62
CA ASN A 72 -12.14 -2.17 0.07
C ASN A 72 -13.15 -3.02 0.84
N LEU A 73 -14.25 -2.39 1.27
CA LEU A 73 -15.33 -3.07 2.00
C LEU A 73 -16.36 -3.71 1.07
N ASP A 74 -16.36 -3.35 -0.23
CA ASP A 74 -17.25 -3.88 -1.26
C ASP A 74 -16.57 -4.97 -2.10
N LEU A 75 -15.91 -5.91 -1.43
CA LEU A 75 -15.26 -7.04 -2.09
C LEU A 75 -16.27 -8.16 -2.35
N THR A 76 -16.28 -8.68 -3.58
CA THR A 76 -17.25 -9.71 -3.99
C THR A 76 -17.15 -10.99 -3.17
N ASP A 77 -15.95 -11.36 -2.71
CA ASP A 77 -15.69 -12.56 -1.91
C ASP A 77 -15.73 -12.32 -0.38
N SER A 78 -16.03 -11.09 0.06
CA SER A 78 -16.17 -10.76 1.49
C SER A 78 -17.44 -11.32 2.15
N GLN A 79 -18.45 -11.70 1.36
CA GLN A 79 -19.71 -12.24 1.89
C GLN A 79 -19.59 -13.66 2.46
N ALA A 80 -18.41 -14.28 2.40
CA ALA A 80 -18.14 -15.61 2.92
C ALA A 80 -17.56 -15.63 4.35
N LEU A 81 -17.40 -14.48 5.01
CA LEU A 81 -16.86 -14.36 6.38
C LEU A 81 -17.94 -14.36 7.47
#